data_AF-A0A0F9EII3-F1
#
_entry.id   AF-A0A0F9EII3-F1
#
_cell.length_a   1.000
_cell.length_b   1.000
_cell.length_c   1.000
_cell.angle_alpha   90.00
_cell.angle_beta   90.00
_cell.angle_gamma   90.00
#
_symmetry.space_group_name_H-M   'P 1'
#
loop_
_entity.id
_entity.type
_entity.pdbx_description
1 polymer ?
#
loop_
_entity_poly.entity_id
_entity_poly.type
_entity_poly.pdbx_seq_one_letter_code
_entity_poly.pdbx_strand_id
1 'polypeptide(L)' 'EFNQLEAYLKSKDLKVRIDENELVITRVKV' A
#
# COMPACT_ATOMS: atom_id res chain seq x y z
N GLU A 1 -13.13 -0.06 -5.97
CA GLU A 1 -12.58 -1.34 -6.45
C GLU A 1 -11.12 -1.46 -6.01
N PHE A 2 -10.66 -2.65 -5.61
CA PHE A 2 -9.30 -2.91 -5.09
C PHE A 2 -8.19 -2.29 -5.97
N ASN A 3 -8.39 -2.29 -7.29
CA ASN A 3 -7.47 -1.74 -8.29
C ASN A 3 -7.19 -0.24 -8.16
N GLN A 4 -8.15 0.58 -7.70
CA GLN A 4 -7.94 2.02 -7.53
C GLN A 4 -7.06 2.33 -6.32
N LEU A 5 -7.19 1.54 -5.26
CA LEU A 5 -6.41 1.70 -4.05
C LEU A 5 -4.94 1.32 -4.31
N GLU A 6 -4.68 0.20 -4.99
CA GLU A 6 -3.32 -0.19 -5.38
C GLU A 6 -2.64 0.84 -6.27
N ALA A 7 -3.37 1.37 -7.27
CA ALA A 7 -2.85 2.42 -8.15
C ALA A 7 -2.50 3.70 -7.37
N TYR A 8 -3.36 4.10 -6.44
CA TYR A 8 -3.11 5.25 -5.57
C TYR A 8 -1.87 5.05 -4.70
N LEU A 9 -1.75 3.90 -4.04
CA LEU A 9 -0.62 3.59 -3.16
C LEU A 9 0.70 3.57 -3.93
N LYS A 10 0.71 2.97 -5.13
CA LYS A 10 1.88 2.97 -6.02
C LYS A 10 2.28 4.40 -6.45
N SER A 11 1.30 5.28 -6.70
CA SER A 11 1.56 6.69 -7.06
C SER A 11 2.18 7.51 -5.93
N LYS A 12 2.13 7.03 -4.70
CA LYS A 12 2.67 7.67 -3.49
C LYS A 12 3.95 7.01 -2.98
N ASP A 13 4.49 6.07 -3.75
CA ASP A 13 5.59 5.20 -3.35
C ASP A 13 5.30 4.50 -2.01
N LEU A 14 4.05 4.07 -1.83
CA LEU A 14 3.60 3.35 -0.64
C LEU A 14 3.40 1.88 -0.97
N LYS A 15 3.89 1.02 -0.09
CA LYS A 15 3.62 -0.43 -0.10
C LYS A 15 2.74 -0.78 1.08
N VAL A 16 1.72 -1.61 0.83
CA VAL A 16 0.83 -2.12 1.86
C VAL A 16 1.09 -3.61 2.06
N ARG A 17 1.13 -4.05 3.31
CA ARG A 17 1.03 -5.46 3.70
C ARG A 17 -0.14 -5.61 4.66
N ILE A 18 -0.83 -6.73 4.55
CA ILE A 18 -1.93 -7.10 5.42
C ILE A 18 -1.48 -8.40 6.08
N ASP A 19 -1.31 -8.35 7.39
CA ASP A 19 -1.12 -9.51 8.26
C ASP A 19 -2.46 -9.80 8.96
N GLU A 20 -2.59 -10.95 9.61
CA GLU A 20 -3.89 -11.44 10.14
C GLU A 20 -4.61 -10.45 11.08
N ASN A 21 -3.89 -9.49 11.67
CA ASN A 21 -4.44 -8.51 12.61
C ASN A 21 -4.11 -7.05 12.25
N GLU A 22 -3.28 -6.79 11.25
CA GLU A 22 -2.69 -5.46 11.03
C GLU A 22 -2.58 -5.12 9.55
N LEU A 23 -2.85 -3.85 9.22
CA LEU A 23 -2.57 -3.27 7.92
C LEU A 23 -1.39 -2.32 8.06
N VAL A 24 -0.27 -2.68 7.44
CA VAL A 24 0.99 -1.94 7.52
C VAL A 24 1.23 -1.20 6.21
N ILE A 25 1.31 0.13 6.28
CA ILE A 25 1.65 1.00 5.14
C ILE A 25 3.07 1.53 5.32
N THR A 26 3.96 1.19 4.39
CA THR A 26 5.36 1.62 4.40
C THR A 26 5.65 2.50 3.20
N ARG A 27 6.29 3.67 3.42
CA ARG A 27 6.84 4.49 2.33
C ARG A 27 8.15 3.89 1.84
N VAL A 28 8.23 3.67 0.54
CA VAL A 28 9.41 3.16 -0.15
C VAL A 28 10.13 4.35 -0.77
N LYS A 29 11.40 4.59 -0.40
CA LYS A 29 12.22 5.59 -1.09
C LYS A 29 12.86 4.88 -2.28
N VAL A 30 12.40 5.19 -3.49
CA VAL A 30 12.99 4.71 -4.74
C VAL A 30 14.27 5.48 -5.02
#